data_AF-A0A935KQ92-F1
#
_entry.id   AF-A0A935KQ92-F1
#
_cell.length_a   1.000
_cell.length_b   1.000
_cell.length_c   1.000
_cell.angle_alpha   90.00
_cell.angle_beta   90.00
_cell.angle_gamma   90.00
#
_symmetry.space_group_name_H-M   'P 1'
#
loop_
_entity.id
_entity.type
_entity.pdbx_description
1 polymer ?
#
loop_
_entity_poly.entity_id
_entity_poly.type
_entity_poly.pdbx_seq_one_letter_code
_entity_poly.pdbx_strand_id
1 'polypeptide(L)'
;MVLCTAASCCGAARAARADGVGDVALLRVEQLYPLHEGAAAAAQRVAAHAGRRAGLGARGPQNRGAWTYLEARLRALPDRRLTYVGREASASPYPGSLH
;
A
#
# COMPACT_ATOMS: atom_id res chain seq x y z
N MET A 1 8.45 3.18 2.54
CA MET A 1 7.88 2.91 1.20
C MET A 1 6.41 2.66 1.38
N VAL A 2 5.57 3.31 0.56
CA VAL A 2 4.14 3.05 0.52
C VAL A 2 3.80 2.41 -0.82
N LEU A 3 3.28 1.18 -0.75
CA LEU A 3 2.63 0.49 -1.84
C LEU A 3 1.22 1.06 -1.98
N CYS A 4 0.79 1.38 -3.19
CA CYS A 4 -0.53 1.93 -3.45
C CYS A 4 -1.09 1.46 -4.78
N THR A 5 -2.41 1.52 -4.93
CA THR A 5 -3.10 1.27 -6.21
C THR A 5 -3.44 2.62 -6.86
N ALA A 6 -3.77 2.61 -8.15
CA ALA A 6 -3.87 3.80 -9.01
C ALA A 6 -4.35 5.10 -8.32
N ALA A 7 -5.58 5.13 -7.80
CA ALA A 7 -6.16 6.35 -7.25
C ALA A 7 -5.60 6.77 -5.87
N SER A 8 -5.17 5.83 -5.02
CA SER A 8 -4.60 6.17 -3.70
C SER A 8 -3.19 6.76 -3.82
N CYS A 9 -2.45 6.41 -4.89
CA CYS A 9 -1.12 6.94 -5.16
C CYS A 9 -1.11 8.46 -5.39
N CYS A 10 -2.07 8.99 -6.15
CA CYS A 10 -2.11 10.42 -6.47
C CYS A 10 -2.33 11.28 -5.21
N GLY A 11 -3.17 10.83 -4.28
CA GLY A 11 -3.40 11.51 -3.01
C GLY A 11 -2.14 11.56 -2.15
N ALA A 12 -1.48 10.42 -1.97
CA ALA A 12 -0.24 10.33 -1.20
C ALA A 12 0.89 11.17 -1.83
N ALA A 13 1.01 11.17 -3.16
CA ALA A 13 2.01 11.97 -3.86
C ALA A 13 1.76 13.48 -3.77
N ARG A 14 0.50 13.92 -3.71
CA ARG A 14 0.16 15.33 -3.48
C ARG A 14 0.45 15.74 -2.04
N ALA A 15 0.06 14.92 -1.07
CA ALA A 15 0.34 15.17 0.35
C ALA A 15 1.84 15.26 0.60
N ALA A 16 2.64 14.29 0.13
CA ALA A 16 4.08 14.31 0.29
C ALA A 16 4.74 15.57 -0.31
N ARG A 17 4.24 16.06 -1.46
CA ARG A 17 4.73 17.32 -2.06
C ARG A 17 4.33 18.56 -1.26
N ALA A 18 3.08 18.63 -0.81
CA ALA A 18 2.58 19.75 -0.02
C ALA A 18 3.33 19.88 1.31
N ASP A 19 3.64 18.74 1.92
CA ASP A 19 4.30 18.66 3.24
C ASP A 19 5.84 18.63 3.15
N GLY A 20 6.42 18.71 1.93
CA GLY A 20 7.87 18.69 1.73
C GLY A 20 8.56 17.36 2.09
N VAL A 21 7.81 16.26 2.12
CA VAL A 21 8.28 14.93 2.54
C VAL A 21 9.01 14.24 1.38
N GLY A 22 10.34 14.19 1.46
CA GLY A 22 11.21 13.56 0.45
C GLY A 22 11.69 12.14 0.78
N ASP A 23 11.45 11.66 2.00
CA ASP A 23 11.96 10.37 2.50
C ASP A 23 10.98 9.20 2.26
N VAL A 24 9.88 9.44 1.53
CA VAL A 24 8.87 8.42 1.20
C VAL A 24 8.96 8.00 -0.26
N ALA A 25 9.20 6.71 -0.49
CA ALA A 25 9.06 6.10 -1.81
C ALA A 25 7.62 5.63 -2.01
N LEU A 26 6.97 6.06 -3.11
CA LEU A 26 5.65 5.60 -3.53
C LEU A 26 5.79 4.60 -4.66
N LEU A 27 5.23 3.40 -4.49
CA LEU A 27 5.23 2.36 -5.51
C LEU A 27 3.80 2.00 -5.89
N ARG A 28 3.48 2.14 -7.18
CA ARG A 28 2.16 1.83 -7.72
C ARG A 28 2.10 0.38 -8.19
N VAL A 29 1.08 -0.34 -7.76
CA VAL A 29 0.78 -1.69 -8.24
C VAL A 29 -0.36 -1.60 -9.25
N GLU A 30 -0.02 -1.58 -10.53
CA GLU A 30 -1.01 -1.47 -11.62
C GLU A 30 -1.75 -2.77 -11.89
N GLN A 31 -1.07 -3.91 -11.74
CA GLN A 31 -1.62 -5.23 -11.98
C GLN A 31 -1.72 -6.00 -10.67
N LEU A 32 -2.94 -6.12 -10.15
CA LEU A 32 -3.23 -6.89 -8.95
C LEU A 32 -3.46 -8.37 -9.25
N TYR A 33 -4.02 -8.69 -10.42
CA TYR A 33 -4.27 -10.07 -10.82
C TYR A 33 -4.10 -10.27 -12.33
N PRO A 34 -3.34 -11.30 -12.76
CA PRO A 34 -2.43 -12.11 -11.93
C PRO A 34 -1.28 -11.24 -11.38
N LEU A 35 -0.92 -11.41 -10.10
CA LEU A 35 0.16 -10.61 -9.51
C LEU A 35 1.50 -10.98 -10.15
N HIS A 36 2.28 -9.99 -10.56
CA HIS A 36 3.65 -10.21 -11.00
C HIS A 36 4.57 -10.40 -9.79
N GLU A 37 4.67 -11.63 -9.29
CA GLU A 37 5.39 -11.95 -8.04
C GLU A 37 6.87 -11.54 -8.08
N GLY A 38 7.56 -11.74 -9.21
CA GLY A 38 8.95 -11.33 -9.38
C GLY A 38 9.17 -9.83 -9.19
N ALA A 39 8.32 -8.99 -9.80
CA ALA A 39 8.38 -7.54 -9.68
C ALA A 39 8.03 -7.08 -8.26
N ALA A 40 7.00 -7.69 -7.64
CA ALA A 40 6.63 -7.40 -6.26
C ALA A 40 7.77 -7.74 -5.27
N ALA A 41 8.41 -8.89 -5.44
CA ALA A 41 9.56 -9.32 -4.64
C ALA A 41 10.77 -8.39 -4.85
N ALA A 42 11.07 -8.01 -6.08
CA ALA A 42 12.16 -7.08 -6.40
C ALA A 42 11.92 -5.71 -5.73
N ALA A 43 10.73 -5.15 -5.86
CA ALA A 43 10.38 -3.87 -5.24
C ALA A 43 10.48 -3.91 -3.71
N GLN A 44 10.08 -5.03 -3.10
CA GLN A 44 10.26 -5.23 -1.67
C GLN A 44 11.74 -5.33 -1.27
N ARG A 45 12.56 -6.08 -2.00
CA ARG A 45 13.99 -6.21 -1.71
C ARG A 45 14.67 -4.83 -1.69
N VAL A 46 14.39 -4.01 -2.70
CA VAL A 46 14.87 -2.61 -2.77
C VAL A 46 14.44 -1.82 -1.52
N ALA A 47 13.19 -1.97 -1.09
CA ALA A 47 12.69 -1.27 0.10
C ALA A 47 13.38 -1.71 1.41
N ALA A 48 13.66 -3.00 1.59
CA ALA A 48 14.41 -3.45 2.78
C ALA A 48 15.84 -2.96 2.77
N HIS A 49 16.49 -3.03 1.61
CA HIS A 49 17.88 -2.62 1.50
C HIS A 49 18.03 -1.14 1.87
N ALA A 50 17.00 -0.33 1.59
CA ALA A 50 16.89 1.05 2.01
C ALA A 50 16.43 1.26 3.48
N GLY A 51 16.25 0.20 4.28
CA GLY A 51 15.76 0.27 5.67
C GLY A 51 14.32 0.78 5.80
N ARG A 52 13.54 0.82 4.71
CA ARG A 52 12.24 1.48 4.69
C ARG A 52 11.14 0.54 5.15
N ARG A 53 10.33 0.99 6.12
CA ARG A 53 9.06 0.32 6.46
C ARG A 53 8.12 0.30 5.26
N ALA A 54 7.44 -0.81 5.03
CA ALA A 54 6.48 -0.97 3.94
C ALA A 54 5.05 -0.76 4.46
N GLY A 55 4.34 0.22 3.91
CA GLY A 55 2.90 0.40 4.14
C GLY A 55 2.11 0.10 2.86
N LEU A 56 0.89 -0.45 2.96
CA LEU A 56 -0.05 -0.48 1.82
C LEU A 56 -1.15 0.55 2.05
N GLY A 57 -1.20 1.56 1.18
CA GLY A 57 -2.21 2.61 1.17
C GLY A 57 -3.48 2.18 0.43
N ALA A 58 -4.59 2.01 1.17
CA ALA A 58 -5.91 1.70 0.62
C ALA A 58 -6.94 2.78 0.97
N ARG A 59 -7.86 3.04 0.03
CA ARG A 59 -8.94 4.04 0.21
C ARG A 59 -10.12 3.52 1.03
N GLY A 60 -10.30 2.20 1.06
CA GLY A 60 -11.43 1.53 1.70
C GLY A 60 -11.11 1.04 3.12
N PRO A 61 -12.06 0.32 3.74
CA PRO A 61 -11.84 -0.47 4.94
C PRO A 61 -10.78 -1.57 4.75
N GLN A 62 -10.10 -1.98 5.82
CA GLN A 62 -9.03 -3.00 5.79
C GLN A 62 -9.49 -4.36 5.25
N ASN A 63 -10.74 -4.73 5.48
CA ASN A 63 -11.37 -5.95 4.95
C ASN A 63 -11.84 -5.81 3.50
N ARG A 64 -11.48 -4.73 2.80
CA ARG A 64 -11.84 -4.45 1.40
C ARG A 64 -10.61 -4.09 0.57
N GLY A 65 -10.79 -4.08 -0.74
CA GLY A 65 -9.74 -3.73 -1.70
C GLY A 65 -8.65 -4.79 -1.79
N ALA A 66 -7.44 -4.36 -2.15
CA ALA A 66 -6.33 -5.26 -2.43
C ALA A 66 -5.53 -5.69 -1.18
N TRP A 67 -5.85 -5.17 0.00
CA TRP A 67 -5.06 -5.40 1.22
C TRP A 67 -4.90 -6.89 1.52
N THR A 68 -6.00 -7.61 1.72
CA THR A 68 -5.95 -9.03 2.11
C THR A 68 -5.28 -9.89 1.05
N TYR A 69 -5.47 -9.58 -0.24
CA TYR A 69 -4.83 -10.27 -1.36
C TYR A 69 -3.31 -10.09 -1.39
N LEU A 70 -2.85 -8.84 -1.24
CA LEU A 70 -1.42 -8.50 -1.27
C LEU A 70 -0.73 -8.89 0.03
N GLU A 71 -1.37 -8.67 1.18
CA GLU A 71 -0.82 -8.99 2.50
C GLU A 71 -0.37 -10.44 2.59
N ALA A 72 -1.24 -11.39 2.20
CA ALA A 72 -0.93 -12.81 2.26
C ALA A 72 0.33 -13.17 1.44
N ARG A 73 0.48 -12.58 0.25
CA ARG A 73 1.62 -12.84 -0.65
C ARG A 73 2.89 -12.14 -0.22
N LEU A 74 2.75 -10.92 0.27
CA LEU A 74 3.88 -10.08 0.68
C LEU A 74 4.44 -10.49 2.05
N ARG A 75 3.62 -11.07 2.93
CA ARG A 75 4.07 -11.65 4.20
C ARG A 75 4.78 -12.99 4.03
N ALA A 76 4.53 -13.72 2.94
CA ALA A 76 5.27 -14.93 2.63
C ALA A 76 6.75 -14.65 2.27
N LEU A 77 7.10 -13.38 1.99
CA LEU A 77 8.47 -12.96 1.71
C LEU A 77 9.23 -12.68 3.04
N PRO A 78 10.51 -13.09 3.15
CA PRO A 78 11.28 -12.96 4.38
C PRO A 78 11.58 -11.50 4.76
N ASP A 79 11.66 -11.26 6.07
CA ASP A 79 12.03 -9.98 6.71
C ASP A 79 11.10 -8.80 6.39
N ARG A 80 9.81 -9.05 6.23
CA ARG A 80 8.81 -8.03 5.88
C ARG A 80 7.82 -7.77 7.00
N ARG A 81 7.81 -6.52 7.46
CA ARG A 81 6.71 -5.96 8.26
C ARG A 81 5.91 -5.03 7.36
N LEU A 82 4.78 -5.53 6.86
CA LEU A 82 3.81 -4.73 6.09
C LEU A 82 2.77 -4.15 7.06
N THR A 83 2.58 -2.83 7.01
CA THR A 83 1.55 -2.14 7.79
C THR A 83 0.42 -1.69 6.88
N TYR A 84 -0.82 -1.87 7.32
CA TYR A 84 -1.97 -1.32 6.62
C TYR A 84 -2.08 0.19 6.87
N VAL A 85 -2.31 0.97 5.80
CA VAL A 85 -2.55 2.41 5.88
C VAL A 85 -3.87 2.70 5.17
N GLY A 86 -4.94 2.90 5.94
CA GLY A 86 -6.28 3.10 5.42
C GLY A 86 -7.33 3.08 6.52
N ARG A 87 -8.60 2.91 6.15
CA ARG A 87 -9.70 2.87 7.12
C ARG A 87 -9.77 1.50 7.81
N GLU A 88 -10.14 1.48 9.08
CA GLU A 88 -10.42 0.23 9.80
C GLU A 88 -11.48 -0.63 9.11
N ALA A 89 -11.49 -1.93 9.41
CA ALA A 89 -12.44 -2.87 8.84
C ALA A 89 -13.88 -2.43 9.14
N SER A 90 -14.76 -2.55 8.14
CA SER A 90 -16.15 -2.15 8.24
C SER A 90 -17.03 -3.02 7.35
N ALA A 91 -18.29 -3.21 7.74
CA ALA A 91 -19.28 -3.91 6.93
C ALA A 91 -19.58 -3.12 5.64
N SER A 92 -19.72 -1.79 5.75
CA SER A 92 -20.04 -0.92 4.62
C SER A 92 -18.76 -0.46 3.88
N PRO A 93 -18.77 -0.42 2.54
CA PRO A 93 -17.62 0.07 1.77
C PRO A 93 -17.30 1.55 2.04
N TYR A 94 -18.35 2.35 2.22
CA TYR A 94 -18.27 3.80 2.44
C TYR A 94 -19.17 4.19 3.60
N PRO A 95 -18.79 5.23 4.38
CA PRO A 95 -19.70 5.81 5.36
C PRO A 95 -20.90 6.41 4.61
N GLY A 96 -22.10 6.27 5.18
CA GLY A 96 -23.33 6.84 4.63
C GLY A 96 -23.51 8.33 4.92
N SER A 97 -22.60 8.91 5.71
CA SER A 97 -22.55 10.33 6.04
C SER A 97 -21.12 10.86 5.86
N LEU A 98 -21.03 12.13 5.45
CA LEU A 98 -19.79 12.91 5.48
C LEU A 98 -19.75 13.58 6.86
N HIS A 99 -18.96 13.02 7.77
CA HIS A 99 -18.61 13.65 9.05
C HIS A 99 -17.13 13.99 9.03
#